data_AF-A0A7S1W644-F1
#
_entry.id   AF-A0A7S1W644-F1
#
_cell.length_a   1.000
_cell.length_b   1.000
_cell.length_c   1.000
_cell.angle_alpha   90.00
_cell.angle_beta   90.00
_cell.angle_gamma   90.00
#
_symmetry.space_group_name_H-M   'P 1'
#
loop_
_entity.id
_entity.type
_entity.pdbx_description
1 polymer ?
#
loop_
_entity_poly.entity_id
_entity_poly.type
_entity_poly.pdbx_seq_one_letter_code
_entity_poly.pdbx_strand_id
1 'polypeptide(L)'
;MKLSKPPLPWSSARTPIFNDSAATPPPVRHRGMCGMRPAKVLSLLLCLNGCEALTTPHISDGEAAALSTSGAAALKPRSAADAGGAKAEILRSFEEKMKAKKEKAAETVSKLKEKEAKRIADTAKKEEAKRKAEAAKKAEQERHAAEQRNSLASREKVRKAEAAKAEAEKRAKAAKEMWERARAEQKERAEAEAVKAAARKREAETKAMIAKENAEAKQAKKKKKESEPSNLPPGMWTDPKHKARGVVPSFTPTNSEGPSAKSAGGSPGPTCQYKTFGSTDYLEGVQILNRYTPPKPFQDFKHGSDNKEGLFVLPGHELAMCIIEKNGCTSWLTIFNKLTHNIKITSPWYGLVPYHWSPESAQEVFNNSKSTRIVWVRDPLERFLSGFLDKCAVFHDFNYHHICSFHWDRMQKPGFPLAQVEEWFTAGHQLNEVDSHFTPQAWHCELRDRLQEYNLIGLMSKANFARDAACMLKSANLEYLNIQGGRNGQPFFAVPQNEGDMESKNTEILKKFFTKEFANHLIDLYKEDYDLFRIKRPTWVNEATGEWFNLRTSADGATMSMASDLFRWNPEMHGDENAQVKTSSKGSDSQGYGEVDDLVTLAARAGFRLP
;
A
#
# COMPACT_ATOMS: atom_id res chain seq x y z
N MET A 1 -37.85 29.09 -46.33
CA MET A 1 -38.03 30.25 -45.42
C MET A 1 -36.71 30.50 -44.71
N LYS A 2 -36.06 31.63 -45.00
CA LYS A 2 -34.75 32.02 -44.42
C LYS A 2 -34.99 32.74 -43.10
N LEU A 3 -34.41 32.25 -42.00
CA LEU A 3 -34.47 32.90 -40.69
C LEU A 3 -33.28 33.86 -40.53
N SER A 4 -33.62 35.13 -40.26
CA SER A 4 -32.74 36.26 -40.03
C SER A 4 -32.04 36.20 -38.67
N LYS A 5 -30.75 36.55 -38.66
CA LYS A 5 -29.94 36.76 -37.45
C LYS A 5 -30.26 38.13 -36.80
N PRO A 6 -30.20 38.26 -35.46
CA PRO A 6 -30.27 39.56 -34.79
C PRO A 6 -28.88 40.25 -34.71
N PRO A 7 -28.82 41.58 -34.54
CA PRO A 7 -27.59 42.36 -34.62
C PRO A 7 -26.86 42.45 -33.26
N LEU A 8 -25.53 42.53 -33.34
CA LEU A 8 -24.63 42.91 -32.24
C LEU A 8 -24.59 44.44 -32.10
N PRO A 9 -24.53 44.99 -30.88
CA PRO A 9 -24.06 46.36 -30.67
C PRO A 9 -22.56 46.37 -30.30
N TRP A 10 -21.78 47.07 -31.12
CA TRP A 10 -20.49 47.64 -30.75
C TRP A 10 -20.70 48.78 -29.74
N SER A 11 -19.93 48.79 -28.66
CA SER A 11 -19.56 50.03 -27.97
C SER A 11 -18.17 49.92 -27.34
N SER A 12 -17.26 50.73 -27.90
CA SER A 12 -16.08 51.38 -27.30
C SER A 12 -15.43 50.76 -26.05
N ALA A 13 -14.30 50.10 -26.24
CA ALA A 13 -13.31 49.87 -25.21
C ALA A 13 -12.58 51.20 -24.88
N ARG A 14 -12.66 51.64 -23.62
CA ARG A 14 -11.69 52.57 -23.03
C ARG A 14 -10.53 51.73 -22.47
N THR A 15 -9.34 52.00 -22.97
CA THR A 15 -8.06 51.57 -22.40
C THR A 15 -7.82 52.22 -21.04
N PRO A 16 -7.44 51.47 -19.99
CA PRO A 16 -6.79 52.06 -18.84
C PRO A 16 -5.29 52.15 -19.09
N ILE A 17 -4.79 53.37 -18.93
CA ILE A 17 -3.39 53.76 -18.83
C ILE A 17 -2.77 53.02 -17.63
N PHE A 18 -1.78 52.18 -17.88
CA PHE A 18 -0.91 51.65 -16.82
C PHE A 18 0.20 52.68 -16.57
N ASN A 19 0.25 53.18 -15.33
CA ASN A 19 1.39 53.91 -14.80
C ASN A 19 2.52 52.92 -14.54
N ASP A 20 3.62 53.07 -15.28
CA ASP A 20 4.93 52.50 -14.94
C ASP A 20 5.46 53.21 -13.69
N SER A 21 5.47 52.51 -12.56
CA SER A 21 6.31 52.86 -11.42
C SER A 21 7.47 51.89 -11.36
N ALA A 22 8.64 52.41 -11.71
CA ALA A 22 9.93 51.78 -11.67
C ALA A 22 10.22 51.17 -10.29
N ALA A 23 10.28 49.85 -10.23
CA ALA A 23 10.91 49.13 -9.14
C ALA A 23 12.38 48.87 -9.52
N THR A 24 13.27 49.63 -8.88
CA THR A 24 14.71 49.41 -8.84
C THR A 24 15.06 47.98 -8.44
N PRO A 25 16.03 47.32 -9.10
CA PRO A 25 16.51 46.01 -8.69
C PRO A 25 17.29 46.11 -7.37
N PRO A 26 17.19 45.10 -6.47
CA PRO A 26 18.00 45.07 -5.25
C PRO A 26 19.49 44.86 -5.58
N PRO A 27 20.40 45.39 -4.74
CA PRO A 27 21.83 45.38 -5.03
C PRO A 27 22.40 43.96 -5.01
N VAL A 28 23.11 43.64 -6.09
CA VAL A 28 23.99 42.48 -6.21
C VAL A 28 25.06 42.57 -5.13
N ARG A 29 24.92 41.79 -4.06
CA ARG A 29 26.00 41.57 -3.10
C ARG A 29 27.08 40.71 -3.76
N HIS A 30 28.13 41.36 -4.23
CA HIS A 30 29.43 40.74 -4.45
C HIS A 30 29.92 40.11 -3.14
N ARG A 31 29.85 38.78 -3.01
CA ARG A 31 30.72 38.06 -2.08
C ARG A 31 32.07 37.89 -2.74
N GLY A 32 33.05 38.61 -2.19
CA GLY A 32 34.44 38.49 -2.55
C GLY A 32 34.93 37.06 -2.43
N MET A 33 35.57 36.60 -3.50
CA MET A 33 36.49 35.48 -3.49
C MET A 33 37.70 35.88 -2.63
N CYS A 34 37.77 35.39 -1.39
CA CYS A 34 39.05 35.25 -0.71
C CYS A 34 39.59 33.86 -1.05
N GLY A 35 40.76 33.86 -1.67
CA GLY A 35 41.46 32.67 -2.10
C GLY A 35 41.94 31.81 -0.93
N MET A 36 41.82 30.50 -1.12
CA MET A 36 42.81 29.56 -0.60
C MET A 36 43.17 28.61 -1.73
N ARG A 37 44.43 28.73 -2.19
CA ARG A 37 45.11 27.75 -3.04
C ARG A 37 45.75 26.66 -2.16
N PRO A 38 46.16 25.53 -2.76
CA PRO A 38 46.05 24.21 -2.15
C PRO A 38 47.35 23.76 -1.50
N ALA A 39 47.25 22.98 -0.42
CA ALA A 39 48.36 22.16 0.04
C ALA A 39 47.82 21.00 0.89
N LYS A 40 47.85 19.78 0.33
CA LYS A 40 48.14 18.49 0.99
C LYS A 40 47.87 17.33 0.05
N VAL A 41 48.68 17.26 -1.01
CA VAL A 41 49.02 16.01 -1.70
C VAL A 41 50.53 15.98 -1.80
N LEU A 42 51.20 15.53 -0.74
CA LEU A 42 52.54 14.94 -0.71
C LEU A 42 52.91 14.71 0.77
N SER A 43 52.71 13.50 1.27
CA SER A 43 53.39 13.05 2.50
C SER A 43 53.43 11.52 2.56
N LEU A 44 53.84 10.89 1.46
CA LEU A 44 54.07 9.45 1.42
C LEU A 44 55.11 9.09 0.34
N LEU A 45 56.31 9.65 0.45
CA LEU A 45 57.53 9.24 -0.26
C LEU A 45 58.69 10.10 0.26
N LEU A 46 59.30 9.65 1.36
CA LEU A 46 60.70 9.90 1.80
C LEU A 46 60.85 9.45 3.26
N CYS A 47 60.93 8.13 3.45
CA CYS A 47 61.59 7.48 4.58
C CYS A 47 61.96 6.04 4.14
N LEU A 48 62.81 5.96 3.11
CA LEU A 48 63.57 4.76 2.79
C LEU A 48 65.03 5.18 2.73
N ASN A 49 65.68 5.18 3.90
CA ASN A 49 67.09 4.84 4.07
C ASN A 49 67.40 4.78 5.56
N GLY A 50 67.85 3.61 6.01
CA GLY A 50 68.47 3.42 7.31
C GLY A 50 67.60 2.69 8.33
N CYS A 51 67.70 1.36 8.36
CA CYS A 51 68.17 0.61 9.52
C CYS A 51 68.04 -0.88 9.23
N GLU A 52 69.19 -1.50 8.98
CA GLU A 52 69.42 -2.91 9.23
C GLU A 52 69.24 -3.17 10.74
N ALA A 53 68.35 -4.08 11.11
CA ALA A 53 68.42 -4.80 12.38
C ALA A 53 67.57 -6.07 12.31
N LEU A 54 68.29 -7.19 12.15
CA LEU A 54 68.04 -8.51 12.76
C LEU A 54 66.65 -8.76 13.35
N THR A 55 65.85 -9.59 12.67
CA THR A 55 64.93 -10.52 13.33
C THR A 55 64.95 -11.86 12.63
N THR A 56 65.37 -12.87 13.38
CA THR A 56 65.38 -14.31 13.10
C THR A 56 63.97 -14.84 12.76
N PRO A 57 63.81 -15.78 11.81
CA PRO A 57 62.55 -16.49 11.67
C PRO A 57 62.43 -17.59 12.74
N HIS A 58 61.34 -17.50 13.50
CA HIS A 58 60.81 -18.56 14.34
C HIS A 58 60.40 -19.73 13.43
N ILE A 59 61.20 -20.79 13.42
CA ILE A 59 60.79 -22.09 12.86
C ILE A 59 60.09 -22.82 13.99
N SER A 60 58.79 -23.06 13.81
CA SER A 60 57.98 -23.87 14.70
C SER A 60 58.35 -25.34 14.54
N ASP A 61 58.70 -25.95 15.67
CA ASP A 61 58.93 -27.39 15.84
C ASP A 61 57.68 -28.20 15.51
N GLY A 62 57.87 -29.30 14.78
CA GLY A 62 56.81 -30.28 14.57
C GLY A 62 57.09 -31.23 13.42
N GLU A 63 58.05 -32.16 13.58
CA GLU A 63 57.94 -33.56 13.13
C GLU A 63 59.24 -34.31 13.45
N ALA A 64 59.26 -34.92 14.62
CA ALA A 64 60.21 -35.96 14.97
C ALA A 64 59.46 -37.30 14.96
N ALA A 65 59.61 -38.08 13.90
CA ALA A 65 59.33 -39.52 13.94
C ALA A 65 60.16 -40.27 12.88
N ALA A 66 61.13 -41.03 13.40
CA ALA A 66 61.59 -42.33 12.93
C ALA A 66 62.03 -42.50 11.46
N LEU A 67 63.35 -42.56 11.25
CA LEU A 67 63.95 -43.64 10.46
C LEU A 67 65.41 -43.88 10.88
N SER A 68 65.55 -45.00 11.59
CA SER A 68 66.77 -45.61 12.08
C SER A 68 67.35 -46.56 11.03
N THR A 69 68.65 -46.79 11.14
CA THR A 69 69.50 -47.84 10.53
C THR A 69 70.07 -47.58 9.13
N SER A 70 71.37 -47.29 9.05
CA SER A 70 72.38 -48.22 8.54
C SER A 70 73.80 -47.62 8.52
N GLY A 71 74.80 -48.45 8.85
CA GLY A 71 76.10 -48.41 8.19
C GLY A 71 77.23 -47.61 8.84
N ALA A 72 77.68 -48.01 10.03
CA ALA A 72 79.05 -47.70 10.47
C ALA A 72 80.04 -48.63 9.74
N ALA A 73 80.87 -48.07 8.86
CA ALA A 73 82.07 -48.75 8.34
C ALA A 73 83.29 -47.89 8.64
N ALA A 74 84.13 -48.41 9.54
CA ALA A 74 85.39 -47.82 9.96
C ALA A 74 86.39 -47.77 8.79
N LEU A 75 86.91 -46.58 8.47
CA LEU A 75 88.04 -46.40 7.56
C LEU A 75 89.27 -45.90 8.33
N LYS A 76 90.35 -46.68 8.18
CA LYS A 76 91.69 -46.48 8.76
C LYS A 76 92.34 -45.17 8.31
N PRO A 77 93.20 -44.56 9.14
CA PRO A 77 94.01 -43.41 8.74
C PRO A 77 95.14 -43.86 7.78
N ARG A 78 95.24 -43.21 6.62
CA ARG A 78 96.38 -43.31 5.69
C ARG A 78 97.33 -42.11 5.88
N SER A 79 98.62 -42.40 5.73
CA SER A 79 99.79 -41.57 6.02
C SER A 79 99.90 -40.28 5.20
N ALA A 80 100.48 -39.26 5.83
CA ALA A 80 100.52 -37.86 5.43
C ALA A 80 101.70 -37.44 4.50
N ALA A 81 102.07 -38.23 3.49
CA ALA A 81 103.30 -37.95 2.71
C ALA A 81 103.12 -37.49 1.25
N ASP A 82 101.91 -37.48 0.66
CA ASP A 82 101.70 -37.12 -0.76
C ASP A 82 100.73 -35.93 -0.98
N ALA A 83 100.72 -34.93 -0.09
CA ALA A 83 99.73 -33.85 -0.08
C ALA A 83 100.07 -32.62 -0.95
N GLY A 84 101.22 -32.59 -1.63
CA GLY A 84 101.72 -31.40 -2.34
C GLY A 84 101.14 -31.16 -3.74
N GLY A 85 101.11 -32.21 -4.58
CA GLY A 85 100.67 -32.09 -5.99
C GLY A 85 99.15 -32.03 -6.17
N ALA A 86 98.41 -32.84 -5.41
CA ALA A 86 96.95 -32.90 -5.48
C ALA A 86 96.29 -31.57 -5.06
N LYS A 87 96.92 -30.80 -4.16
CA LYS A 87 96.38 -29.53 -3.65
C LYS A 87 96.33 -28.44 -4.73
N ALA A 88 97.34 -28.37 -5.60
CA ALA A 88 97.40 -27.36 -6.67
C ALA A 88 96.38 -27.64 -7.78
N GLU A 89 96.16 -28.91 -8.12
CA GLU A 89 95.17 -29.32 -9.12
C GLU A 89 93.73 -29.14 -8.62
N ILE A 90 93.47 -29.44 -7.34
CA ILE A 90 92.19 -29.16 -6.68
C ILE A 90 91.90 -27.64 -6.68
N LEU A 91 92.90 -26.80 -6.42
CA LEU A 91 92.73 -25.35 -6.39
C LEU A 91 92.37 -24.81 -7.79
N ARG A 92 93.06 -25.27 -8.85
CA ARG A 92 92.77 -24.87 -10.22
C ARG A 92 91.37 -25.33 -10.67
N SER A 93 90.99 -26.57 -10.37
CA SER A 93 89.64 -27.09 -10.62
C SER A 93 88.57 -26.30 -9.87
N PHE A 94 88.86 -25.85 -8.65
CA PHE A 94 87.96 -25.04 -7.85
C PHE A 94 87.80 -23.63 -8.46
N GLU A 95 88.88 -23.00 -8.88
CA GLU A 95 88.85 -21.67 -9.52
C GLU A 95 88.06 -21.68 -10.84
N GLU A 96 88.24 -22.70 -11.68
CA GLU A 96 87.45 -22.87 -12.91
C GLU A 96 85.97 -23.08 -12.62
N LYS A 97 85.64 -23.92 -11.63
CA LYS A 97 84.24 -24.11 -11.19
C LYS A 97 83.64 -22.83 -10.63
N MET A 98 84.42 -22.02 -9.91
CA MET A 98 83.96 -20.74 -9.39
C MET A 98 83.76 -19.70 -10.50
N LYS A 99 84.63 -19.67 -11.52
CA LYS A 99 84.46 -18.82 -12.70
C LYS A 99 83.19 -19.18 -13.48
N ALA A 100 82.99 -20.47 -13.77
CA ALA A 100 81.79 -20.95 -14.45
C ALA A 100 80.50 -20.66 -13.66
N LYS A 101 80.55 -20.78 -12.32
CA LYS A 101 79.43 -20.39 -11.44
C LYS A 101 79.14 -18.88 -11.52
N LYS A 102 80.17 -18.03 -11.56
CA LYS A 102 80.00 -16.57 -11.68
C LYS A 102 79.38 -16.19 -13.03
N GLU A 103 79.83 -16.80 -14.12
CA GLU A 103 79.28 -16.55 -15.47
C GLU A 103 77.80 -16.99 -15.56
N LYS A 104 77.48 -18.19 -15.04
CA LYS A 104 76.09 -18.67 -14.97
C LYS A 104 75.21 -17.79 -14.07
N ALA A 105 75.76 -17.27 -12.98
CA ALA A 105 75.06 -16.33 -12.11
C ALA A 105 74.79 -14.99 -12.82
N ALA A 106 75.76 -14.46 -13.56
CA ALA A 106 75.62 -13.24 -14.34
C ALA A 106 74.55 -13.39 -15.45
N GLU A 107 74.55 -14.52 -16.17
CA GLU A 107 73.51 -14.82 -17.17
C GLU A 107 72.11 -14.90 -16.53
N THR A 108 72.01 -15.54 -15.37
CA THR A 108 70.75 -15.66 -14.61
C THR A 108 70.24 -14.27 -14.18
N VAL A 109 71.11 -13.41 -13.66
CA VAL A 109 70.77 -12.03 -13.29
C VAL A 109 70.32 -11.23 -14.52
N SER A 110 70.96 -11.40 -15.67
CA SER A 110 70.54 -10.74 -16.91
C SER A 110 69.12 -11.16 -17.34
N LYS A 111 68.81 -12.46 -17.34
CA LYS A 111 67.48 -12.98 -17.67
C LYS A 111 66.41 -12.51 -16.68
N LEU A 112 66.75 -12.41 -15.39
CA LEU A 112 65.84 -11.87 -14.37
C LEU A 112 65.55 -10.39 -14.59
N LYS A 113 66.55 -9.58 -14.97
CA LYS A 113 66.35 -8.15 -15.29
C LYS A 113 65.42 -7.96 -16.50
N GLU A 114 65.59 -8.75 -17.55
CA GLU A 114 64.72 -8.71 -18.73
C GLU A 114 63.28 -9.12 -18.39
N LYS A 115 63.12 -10.21 -17.62
CA LYS A 115 61.80 -10.66 -17.14
C LYS A 115 61.11 -9.60 -16.29
N GLU A 116 61.86 -8.92 -15.43
CA GLU A 116 61.34 -7.83 -14.58
C GLU A 116 60.93 -6.61 -15.40
N ALA A 117 61.75 -6.20 -16.38
CA ALA A 117 61.40 -5.12 -17.30
C ALA A 117 60.11 -5.40 -18.07
N LYS A 118 59.93 -6.64 -18.54
CA LYS A 118 58.69 -7.08 -19.20
C LYS A 118 57.48 -7.02 -18.25
N ARG A 119 57.64 -7.48 -17.01
CA ARG A 119 56.57 -7.43 -15.99
C ARG A 119 56.14 -5.98 -15.68
N ILE A 120 57.09 -5.05 -15.60
CA ILE A 120 56.82 -3.63 -15.40
C ILE A 120 56.05 -3.05 -16.61
N ALA A 121 56.48 -3.36 -17.84
CA ALA A 121 55.81 -2.91 -19.05
C ALA A 121 54.36 -3.43 -19.17
N ASP A 122 54.14 -4.71 -18.86
CA ASP A 122 52.80 -5.31 -18.89
C ASP A 122 51.89 -4.71 -17.80
N THR A 123 52.45 -4.42 -16.62
CA THR A 123 51.72 -3.74 -15.53
C THR A 123 51.33 -2.32 -15.94
N ALA A 124 52.23 -1.56 -16.57
CA ALA A 124 51.94 -0.22 -17.07
C ALA A 124 50.83 -0.22 -18.13
N LYS A 125 50.84 -1.18 -19.07
CA LYS A 125 49.77 -1.35 -20.06
C LYS A 125 48.42 -1.67 -19.42
N LYS A 126 48.41 -2.53 -18.39
CA LYS A 126 47.19 -2.89 -17.65
C LYS A 126 46.60 -1.70 -16.90
N GLU A 127 47.44 -0.89 -16.27
CA GLU A 127 47.02 0.34 -15.58
C GLU A 127 46.49 1.41 -16.57
N GLU A 128 47.11 1.57 -17.74
CA GLU A 128 46.60 2.46 -18.78
C GLU A 128 45.22 2.01 -19.30
N ALA A 129 45.03 0.71 -19.55
CA ALA A 129 43.75 0.16 -19.95
C ALA A 129 42.66 0.36 -18.88
N LYS A 130 43.01 0.17 -17.60
CA LYS A 130 42.11 0.44 -16.47
C LYS A 130 41.68 1.90 -16.41
N ARG A 131 42.62 2.85 -16.55
CA ARG A 131 42.32 4.29 -16.59
C ARG A 131 41.40 4.66 -17.75
N LYS A 132 41.60 4.07 -18.95
CA LYS A 132 40.73 4.28 -20.11
C LYS A 132 39.31 3.73 -19.85
N ALA A 133 39.18 2.56 -19.24
CA ALA A 133 37.89 1.98 -18.87
C ALA A 133 37.15 2.82 -17.81
N GLU A 134 37.85 3.31 -16.79
CA GLU A 134 37.28 4.20 -15.77
C GLU A 134 36.82 5.55 -16.37
N ALA A 135 37.61 6.12 -17.30
CA ALA A 135 37.23 7.33 -18.00
C ALA A 135 35.98 7.13 -18.90
N ALA A 136 35.89 6.00 -19.60
CA ALA A 136 34.72 5.65 -20.42
C ALA A 136 33.46 5.49 -19.55
N LYS A 137 33.57 4.77 -18.42
CA LYS A 137 32.45 4.61 -17.47
C LYS A 137 31.99 5.96 -16.89
N LYS A 138 32.93 6.86 -16.58
CA LYS A 138 32.60 8.21 -16.11
C LYS A 138 31.87 9.03 -17.19
N ALA A 139 32.31 8.97 -18.45
CA ALA A 139 31.64 9.65 -19.55
C ALA A 139 30.22 9.13 -19.80
N GLU A 140 30.00 7.81 -19.67
CA GLU A 140 28.67 7.20 -19.75
C GLU A 140 27.74 7.65 -18.60
N GLN A 141 28.27 7.73 -17.38
CA GLN A 141 27.53 8.27 -16.23
C GLN A 141 27.14 9.74 -16.44
N GLU A 142 28.04 10.57 -16.99
CA GLU A 142 27.75 11.97 -17.30
C GLU A 142 26.68 12.11 -18.41
N ARG A 143 26.68 11.22 -19.42
CA ARG A 143 25.62 11.16 -20.44
C ARG A 143 24.27 10.81 -19.85
N HIS A 144 24.19 9.76 -19.03
CA HIS A 144 22.94 9.39 -18.35
C HIS A 144 22.43 10.51 -17.42
N ALA A 145 23.32 11.18 -16.69
CA ALA A 145 22.95 12.32 -15.86
C ALA A 145 22.40 13.49 -16.71
N ALA A 146 22.95 13.76 -17.89
CA ALA A 146 22.44 14.76 -18.81
C ALA A 146 21.05 14.39 -19.38
N GLU A 147 20.85 13.13 -19.76
CA GLU A 147 19.55 12.61 -20.23
C GLU A 147 18.47 12.71 -19.13
N GLN A 148 18.81 12.38 -17.88
CA GLN A 148 17.92 12.53 -16.73
C GLN A 148 17.54 14.00 -16.49
N ARG A 149 18.49 14.94 -16.57
CA ARG A 149 18.20 16.38 -16.45
C ARG A 149 17.24 16.87 -17.55
N ASN A 150 17.45 16.43 -18.79
CA ASN A 150 16.56 16.78 -19.90
C ASN A 150 15.15 16.18 -19.75
N SER A 151 15.06 14.94 -19.24
CA SER A 151 13.79 14.27 -18.92
C SER A 151 13.03 15.02 -17.82
N LEU A 152 13.70 15.39 -16.72
CA LEU A 152 13.11 16.17 -15.63
C LEU A 152 12.61 17.54 -16.11
N ALA A 153 13.41 18.27 -16.90
CA ALA A 153 13.02 19.55 -17.47
C ALA A 153 11.77 19.42 -18.38
N SER A 154 11.65 18.31 -19.11
CA SER A 154 10.49 18.04 -19.97
C SER A 154 9.24 17.70 -19.14
N ARG A 155 9.38 16.87 -18.11
CA ARG A 155 8.29 16.56 -17.15
C ARG A 155 7.80 17.81 -16.43
N GLU A 156 8.69 18.71 -16.02
CA GLU A 156 8.30 19.97 -15.38
C GLU A 156 7.49 20.88 -16.31
N LYS A 157 7.83 20.93 -17.61
CA LYS A 157 7.03 21.67 -18.61
C LYS A 157 5.63 21.09 -18.76
N VAL A 158 5.49 19.75 -18.82
CA VAL A 158 4.19 19.07 -18.88
C VAL A 158 3.37 19.37 -17.63
N ARG A 159 3.95 19.22 -16.43
CA ARG A 159 3.29 19.52 -15.15
C ARG A 159 2.79 20.97 -15.07
N LYS A 160 3.58 21.94 -15.54
CA LYS A 160 3.16 23.36 -15.61
C LYS A 160 1.99 23.56 -16.58
N ALA A 161 1.99 22.88 -17.73
CA ALA A 161 0.90 22.96 -18.69
C ALA A 161 -0.39 22.31 -18.16
N GLU A 162 -0.30 21.18 -17.48
CA GLU A 162 -1.44 20.51 -16.83
C GLU A 162 -2.02 21.35 -15.69
N ALA A 163 -1.17 21.95 -14.85
CA ALA A 163 -1.61 22.87 -13.81
C ALA A 163 -2.35 24.09 -14.39
N ALA A 164 -1.84 24.68 -15.48
CA ALA A 164 -2.51 25.79 -16.17
C ALA A 164 -3.87 25.36 -16.77
N LYS A 165 -3.95 24.14 -17.32
CA LYS A 165 -5.21 23.57 -17.83
C LYS A 165 -6.23 23.35 -16.71
N ALA A 166 -5.82 22.77 -15.58
CA ALA A 166 -6.68 22.56 -14.42
C ALA A 166 -7.19 23.88 -13.84
N GLU A 167 -6.35 24.92 -13.78
CA GLU A 167 -6.78 26.25 -13.36
C GLU A 167 -7.80 26.87 -14.34
N ALA A 168 -7.60 26.70 -15.65
CA ALA A 168 -8.54 27.14 -16.67
C ALA A 168 -9.91 26.42 -16.56
N GLU A 169 -9.92 25.10 -16.33
CA GLU A 169 -11.14 24.32 -16.10
C GLU A 169 -11.87 24.76 -14.83
N LYS A 170 -11.14 25.03 -13.74
CA LYS A 170 -11.70 25.57 -12.49
C LYS A 170 -12.36 26.94 -12.72
N ARG A 171 -11.70 27.84 -13.47
CA ARG A 171 -12.26 29.15 -13.84
C ARG A 171 -13.50 29.00 -14.72
N ALA A 172 -13.50 28.08 -15.69
CA ALA A 172 -14.65 27.82 -16.54
C ALA A 172 -15.85 27.27 -15.75
N LYS A 173 -15.61 26.36 -14.80
CA LYS A 173 -16.66 25.84 -13.90
C LYS A 173 -17.25 26.94 -13.02
N ALA A 174 -16.40 27.78 -12.41
CA ALA A 174 -16.86 28.91 -11.60
C ALA A 174 -17.67 29.92 -12.42
N ALA A 175 -17.27 30.19 -13.67
CA ALA A 175 -18.01 31.06 -14.58
C ALA A 175 -19.39 30.49 -14.94
N LYS A 176 -19.47 29.16 -15.16
CA LYS A 176 -20.74 28.46 -15.43
C LYS A 176 -21.69 28.53 -14.23
N GLU A 177 -21.20 28.25 -13.02
CA GLU A 177 -21.99 28.34 -11.78
C GLU A 177 -22.49 29.77 -11.54
N MET A 178 -21.66 30.78 -11.79
CA MET A 178 -22.05 32.19 -11.70
C MET A 178 -23.16 32.54 -12.70
N TRP A 179 -23.07 32.04 -13.94
CA TRP A 179 -24.09 32.24 -14.97
C TRP A 179 -25.42 31.55 -14.62
N GLU A 180 -25.38 30.32 -14.12
CA GLU A 180 -26.58 29.59 -13.68
C GLU A 180 -27.27 30.29 -12.50
N ARG A 181 -26.51 30.82 -11.54
CA ARG A 181 -27.05 31.63 -10.43
C ARG A 181 -27.72 32.91 -10.95
N ALA A 182 -27.05 33.66 -11.82
CA ALA A 182 -27.62 34.88 -12.40
C ALA A 182 -28.91 34.59 -13.19
N ARG A 183 -28.97 33.46 -13.90
CA ARG A 183 -30.18 33.02 -14.62
C ARG A 183 -31.31 32.64 -13.66
N ALA A 184 -31.01 31.97 -12.55
CA ALA A 184 -32.00 31.64 -11.51
C ALA A 184 -32.57 32.91 -10.86
N GLU A 185 -31.72 33.88 -10.52
CA GLU A 185 -32.15 35.17 -9.97
C GLU A 185 -33.02 35.96 -10.95
N GLN A 186 -32.71 35.94 -12.26
CA GLN A 186 -33.57 36.56 -13.27
C GLN A 186 -34.93 35.89 -13.37
N LYS A 187 -34.99 34.55 -13.28
CA LYS A 187 -36.24 33.79 -13.29
C LYS A 187 -37.10 34.11 -12.07
N GLU A 188 -36.50 34.14 -10.87
CA GLU A 188 -37.19 34.50 -9.63
C GLU A 188 -37.75 35.93 -9.68
N ARG A 189 -36.98 36.90 -10.20
CA ARG A 189 -37.47 38.27 -10.43
C ARG A 189 -38.65 38.31 -11.39
N ALA A 190 -38.61 37.54 -12.48
CA ALA A 190 -39.71 37.48 -13.44
C ALA A 190 -40.98 36.86 -12.83
N GLU A 191 -40.84 35.80 -12.03
CA GLU A 191 -41.95 35.18 -11.31
C GLU A 191 -42.55 36.13 -10.26
N ALA A 192 -41.70 36.85 -9.51
CA ALA A 192 -42.14 37.86 -8.54
C ALA A 192 -42.93 39.01 -9.19
N GLU A 193 -42.47 39.51 -10.34
CA GLU A 193 -43.19 40.53 -11.11
C GLU A 193 -44.52 39.98 -11.69
N ALA A 194 -44.57 38.72 -12.12
CA ALA A 194 -45.81 38.09 -12.57
C ALA A 194 -46.83 37.95 -11.43
N VAL A 195 -46.39 37.60 -10.21
CA VAL A 195 -47.25 37.54 -9.02
C VAL A 195 -47.80 38.92 -8.67
N LYS A 196 -46.96 39.97 -8.69
CA LYS A 196 -47.42 41.35 -8.47
C LYS A 196 -48.44 41.80 -9.53
N ALA A 197 -48.22 41.46 -10.79
CA ALA A 197 -49.16 41.75 -11.87
C ALA A 197 -50.50 41.04 -11.67
N ALA A 198 -50.49 39.77 -11.27
CA ALA A 198 -51.70 39.01 -10.96
C ALA A 198 -52.46 39.58 -9.76
N ALA A 199 -51.75 40.02 -8.71
CA ALA A 199 -52.36 40.67 -7.55
C ALA A 199 -53.06 41.98 -7.93
N ARG A 200 -52.42 42.84 -8.73
CA ARG A 200 -53.02 44.07 -9.26
C ARG A 200 -54.28 43.79 -10.09
N LYS A 201 -54.28 42.71 -10.88
CA LYS A 201 -55.45 42.28 -11.66
C LYS A 201 -56.61 41.87 -10.75
N ARG A 202 -56.36 41.03 -9.73
CA ARG A 202 -57.39 40.61 -8.75
C ARG A 202 -57.96 41.78 -7.96
N GLU A 203 -57.11 42.73 -7.58
CA GLU A 203 -57.56 43.96 -6.90
C GLU A 203 -58.50 44.77 -7.81
N ALA A 204 -58.18 44.92 -9.10
CA ALA A 204 -59.04 45.59 -10.06
C ALA A 204 -60.38 44.87 -10.26
N GLU A 205 -60.37 43.54 -10.38
CA GLU A 205 -61.59 42.71 -10.47
C GLU A 205 -62.46 42.84 -9.21
N THR A 206 -61.85 42.83 -8.02
CA THR A 206 -62.55 42.99 -6.74
C THR A 206 -63.20 44.37 -6.63
N LYS A 207 -62.47 45.43 -7.02
CA LYS A 207 -63.01 46.80 -7.07
C LYS A 207 -64.19 46.90 -8.03
N ALA A 208 -64.13 46.23 -9.18
CA ALA A 208 -65.23 46.22 -10.15
C ALA A 208 -66.48 45.48 -9.61
N MET A 209 -66.30 44.37 -8.91
CA MET A 209 -67.39 43.62 -8.28
C MET A 209 -68.08 44.42 -7.16
N ILE A 210 -67.30 45.05 -6.27
CA ILE A 210 -67.84 45.92 -5.21
C ILE A 210 -68.60 47.11 -5.83
N ALA A 211 -68.09 47.71 -6.91
CA ALA A 211 -68.78 48.78 -7.61
C ALA A 211 -70.14 48.32 -8.18
N LYS A 212 -70.19 47.09 -8.73
CA LYS A 212 -71.41 46.48 -9.25
C LYS A 212 -72.43 46.20 -8.15
N GLU A 213 -72.04 45.56 -7.04
CA GLU A 213 -72.94 45.30 -5.89
C GLU A 213 -73.49 46.61 -5.32
N ASN A 214 -72.66 47.64 -5.18
CA ASN A 214 -73.12 48.94 -4.70
C ASN A 214 -74.14 49.58 -5.66
N ALA A 215 -73.99 49.40 -6.98
CA ALA A 215 -74.96 49.85 -7.96
C ALA A 215 -76.29 49.08 -7.86
N GLU A 216 -76.23 47.75 -7.71
CA GLU A 216 -77.40 46.89 -7.53
C GLU A 216 -78.13 47.18 -6.21
N ALA A 217 -77.41 47.36 -5.11
CA ALA A 217 -77.97 47.73 -3.81
C ALA A 217 -78.66 49.10 -3.85
N LYS A 218 -78.10 50.07 -4.59
CA LYS A 218 -78.77 51.36 -4.84
C LYS A 218 -80.08 51.17 -5.62
N GLN A 219 -80.11 50.30 -6.63
CA GLN A 219 -81.34 49.99 -7.35
C GLN A 219 -82.37 49.25 -6.48
N ALA A 220 -81.94 48.30 -5.65
CA ALA A 220 -82.81 47.54 -4.76
C ALA A 220 -83.43 48.45 -3.67
N LYS A 221 -82.65 49.37 -3.09
CA LYS A 221 -83.18 50.38 -2.15
C LYS A 221 -84.20 51.31 -2.82
N LYS A 222 -84.00 51.65 -4.09
CA LYS A 222 -84.98 52.43 -4.87
C LYS A 222 -86.30 51.66 -5.02
N LYS A 223 -86.25 50.37 -5.38
CA LYS A 223 -87.44 49.50 -5.50
C LYS A 223 -88.14 49.23 -4.16
N LYS A 224 -87.40 49.01 -3.07
CA LYS A 224 -87.98 48.75 -1.75
C LYS A 224 -88.73 49.97 -1.20
N LYS A 225 -88.27 51.18 -1.51
CA LYS A 225 -88.97 52.42 -1.14
C LYS A 225 -90.31 52.59 -1.87
N GLU A 226 -90.54 51.85 -2.95
CA GLU A 226 -91.79 51.88 -3.73
C GLU A 226 -92.79 50.78 -3.30
N SER A 227 -92.43 49.86 -2.39
CA SER A 227 -93.23 48.64 -2.14
C SER A 227 -93.52 48.29 -0.66
N GLU A 228 -93.54 49.26 0.27
CA GLU A 228 -93.76 48.98 1.70
C GLU A 228 -95.21 49.37 2.14
N PRO A 229 -96.13 48.40 2.36
CA PRO A 229 -97.35 48.60 3.12
C PRO A 229 -97.16 48.23 4.60
N SER A 230 -97.71 49.07 5.48
CA SER A 230 -97.74 48.95 6.93
C SER A 230 -98.66 47.82 7.43
N ASN A 231 -98.14 46.86 8.20
CA ASN A 231 -98.76 46.30 9.43
C ASN A 231 -97.96 45.11 10.05
N LEU A 232 -97.94 45.10 11.39
CA LEU A 232 -97.55 44.16 12.49
C LEU A 232 -97.62 42.62 12.23
N PRO A 233 -97.30 41.67 13.18
CA PRO A 233 -96.74 41.71 14.57
C PRO A 233 -95.60 40.66 14.85
N PRO A 234 -95.12 40.48 16.12
CA PRO A 234 -93.93 39.68 16.47
C PRO A 234 -94.22 38.29 17.07
N GLY A 235 -93.31 37.32 16.88
CA GLY A 235 -93.23 36.12 17.72
C GLY A 235 -92.48 34.89 17.15
N MET A 236 -91.73 34.25 18.06
CA MET A 236 -91.33 32.82 18.12
C MET A 236 -89.97 32.29 17.57
N TRP A 237 -89.10 31.88 18.52
CA TRP A 237 -88.29 30.63 18.70
C TRP A 237 -87.82 29.83 17.46
N THR A 238 -86.63 29.20 17.32
CA THR A 238 -85.85 28.28 18.19
C THR A 238 -84.42 28.03 17.63
N ASP A 239 -83.48 27.67 18.52
CA ASP A 239 -82.19 26.94 18.30
C ASP A 239 -82.45 25.52 17.74
N PRO A 240 -81.53 24.79 17.04
CA PRO A 240 -80.62 23.89 17.77
C PRO A 240 -79.27 23.46 17.11
N LYS A 241 -78.39 22.96 17.99
CA LYS A 241 -77.12 22.23 17.81
C LYS A 241 -77.25 20.84 17.14
N HIS A 242 -76.17 20.34 16.48
CA HIS A 242 -75.72 18.92 16.39
C HIS A 242 -74.28 18.89 15.80
N LYS A 243 -73.17 18.37 16.40
CA LYS A 243 -72.72 17.04 16.88
C LYS A 243 -72.51 15.97 15.78
N ALA A 244 -71.26 15.53 15.54
CA ALA A 244 -70.89 14.13 15.22
C ALA A 244 -69.36 13.88 15.29
N ARG A 245 -68.97 12.84 16.05
CA ARG A 245 -67.65 12.15 16.07
C ARG A 245 -67.84 10.78 15.40
N GLY A 246 -66.81 10.24 14.74
CA GLY A 246 -66.74 8.85 14.27
C GLY A 246 -65.39 8.22 14.60
N VAL A 247 -65.42 7.01 15.16
CA VAL A 247 -64.29 6.14 15.57
C VAL A 247 -64.38 4.87 14.71
N VAL A 248 -63.23 4.27 14.34
CA VAL A 248 -63.09 3.00 13.58
C VAL A 248 -62.19 2.04 14.37
N PRO A 249 -62.46 0.72 14.44
CA PRO A 249 -61.63 -0.25 15.15
C PRO A 249 -60.67 -1.04 14.25
N SER A 250 -59.56 -1.49 14.85
CA SER A 250 -58.47 -2.28 14.24
C SER A 250 -58.57 -3.76 14.65
N PHE A 251 -58.35 -4.67 13.69
CA PHE A 251 -58.27 -6.13 13.87
C PHE A 251 -56.81 -6.60 13.86
N THR A 252 -56.49 -7.60 14.69
CA THR A 252 -55.24 -8.39 14.66
C THR A 252 -55.58 -9.88 14.70
N PRO A 253 -54.86 -10.74 13.95
CA PRO A 253 -54.96 -12.20 14.11
C PRO A 253 -53.77 -12.81 14.86
N THR A 254 -54.09 -13.77 15.72
CA THR A 254 -53.20 -14.66 16.47
C THR A 254 -52.77 -15.87 15.64
N ASN A 255 -51.50 -16.28 15.75
CA ASN A 255 -51.00 -17.57 15.24
C ASN A 255 -50.53 -18.47 16.40
N SER A 256 -50.85 -19.75 16.26
CA SER A 256 -50.64 -20.87 17.17
C SER A 256 -49.25 -21.51 17.03
N GLU A 257 -48.61 -21.80 18.17
CA GLU A 257 -47.34 -22.55 18.27
C GLU A 257 -47.58 -24.05 18.51
N GLY A 258 -46.71 -24.89 17.94
CA GLY A 258 -46.58 -26.33 18.23
C GLY A 258 -45.22 -26.65 18.87
N PRO A 259 -45.09 -27.74 19.65
CA PRO A 259 -43.96 -27.95 20.55
C PRO A 259 -42.74 -28.59 19.87
N SER A 260 -41.58 -27.96 20.08
CA SER A 260 -40.26 -28.37 19.59
C SER A 260 -39.51 -29.27 20.59
N ALA A 261 -38.76 -30.22 20.06
CA ALA A 261 -37.95 -31.19 20.80
C ALA A 261 -36.70 -30.53 21.42
N LYS A 262 -36.44 -30.87 22.69
CA LYS A 262 -35.31 -30.38 23.48
C LYS A 262 -33.99 -31.01 23.02
N SER A 263 -33.19 -30.30 22.23
CA SER A 263 -31.76 -30.56 22.06
C SER A 263 -30.96 -29.82 23.14
N ALA A 264 -29.86 -30.43 23.57
CA ALA A 264 -28.99 -29.94 24.65
C ALA A 264 -28.53 -28.49 24.38
N GLY A 265 -28.63 -27.64 25.41
CA GLY A 265 -28.48 -26.19 25.35
C GLY A 265 -27.06 -25.69 25.02
N GLY A 266 -26.64 -25.83 23.77
CA GLY A 266 -25.69 -24.91 23.18
C GLY A 266 -26.39 -23.58 22.95
N SER A 267 -25.85 -22.47 23.46
CA SER A 267 -26.35 -21.15 23.06
C SER A 267 -26.41 -21.09 21.54
N PRO A 268 -27.55 -20.73 20.94
CA PRO A 268 -27.66 -20.64 19.48
C PRO A 268 -26.51 -19.78 18.99
N GLY A 269 -25.67 -20.35 18.12
CA GLY A 269 -24.51 -19.65 17.57
C GLY A 269 -24.93 -18.31 16.97
N PRO A 270 -24.01 -17.33 16.91
CA PRO A 270 -24.33 -16.00 16.39
C PRO A 270 -25.02 -16.13 15.03
N THR A 271 -26.22 -15.55 14.92
CA THR A 271 -26.98 -15.60 13.67
C THR A 271 -26.31 -14.67 12.66
N CYS A 272 -25.98 -15.21 11.48
CA CYS A 272 -25.40 -14.41 10.40
C CYS A 272 -26.45 -13.45 9.85
N GLN A 273 -26.25 -12.16 10.06
CA GLN A 273 -27.11 -11.10 9.55
C GLN A 273 -26.39 -10.37 8.43
N TYR A 274 -26.89 -10.51 7.21
CA TYR A 274 -26.35 -9.82 6.05
C TYR A 274 -27.21 -8.60 5.72
N LYS A 275 -26.56 -7.45 5.52
CA LYS A 275 -27.21 -6.28 4.92
C LYS A 275 -27.03 -6.32 3.41
N THR A 276 -27.87 -5.63 2.65
CA THR A 276 -27.65 -5.47 1.20
C THR A 276 -26.63 -4.36 0.96
N PHE A 277 -25.66 -4.59 0.07
CA PHE A 277 -24.70 -3.56 -0.31
C PHE A 277 -25.41 -2.35 -0.90
N GLY A 278 -25.14 -1.19 -0.32
CA GLY A 278 -25.77 0.07 -0.68
C GLY A 278 -27.10 0.40 0.02
N SER A 279 -27.64 -0.51 0.84
CA SER A 279 -28.81 -0.24 1.70
C SER A 279 -28.50 0.62 2.93
N THR A 280 -27.22 0.73 3.27
CA THR A 280 -26.69 1.59 4.33
C THR A 280 -25.78 2.64 3.70
N ASP A 281 -25.46 3.70 4.46
CA ASP A 281 -24.59 4.76 3.98
C ASP A 281 -23.17 4.25 3.65
N TYR A 282 -22.70 3.26 4.42
CA TYR A 282 -21.36 2.71 4.35
C TYR A 282 -21.35 1.18 4.39
N LEU A 283 -20.27 0.59 3.89
CA LEU A 283 -20.02 -0.83 4.06
C LEU A 283 -19.72 -1.12 5.54
N GLU A 284 -20.46 -2.08 6.09
CA GLU A 284 -20.37 -2.53 7.48
C GLU A 284 -20.48 -4.06 7.49
N GLY A 285 -19.47 -4.73 8.02
CA GLY A 285 -19.39 -6.20 8.08
C GLY A 285 -19.55 -6.86 6.70
N VAL A 286 -20.29 -7.97 6.65
CA VAL A 286 -20.64 -8.66 5.39
C VAL A 286 -21.93 -8.13 4.79
N GLN A 287 -21.88 -7.77 3.52
CA GLN A 287 -23.04 -7.32 2.74
C GLN A 287 -23.20 -8.12 1.45
N ILE A 288 -24.45 -8.33 1.06
CA ILE A 288 -24.83 -9.03 -0.18
C ILE A 288 -24.96 -8.01 -1.32
N LEU A 289 -24.26 -8.25 -2.43
CA LEU A 289 -24.49 -7.53 -3.68
C LEU A 289 -25.64 -8.19 -4.45
N ASN A 290 -26.85 -7.66 -4.30
CA ASN A 290 -28.07 -8.29 -4.81
C ASN A 290 -28.33 -8.04 -6.31
N ARG A 291 -27.28 -7.82 -7.11
CA ARG A 291 -27.40 -7.53 -8.55
C ARG A 291 -26.66 -8.58 -9.35
N TYR A 292 -27.41 -9.39 -10.08
CA TYR A 292 -26.80 -10.24 -11.10
C TYR A 292 -26.30 -9.36 -12.26
N THR A 293 -25.00 -9.38 -12.47
CA THR A 293 -24.35 -8.77 -13.62
C THR A 293 -23.70 -9.90 -14.43
N PRO A 294 -24.04 -10.06 -15.72
CA PRO A 294 -23.32 -11.02 -16.57
C PRO A 294 -21.82 -10.74 -16.51
N PRO A 295 -20.98 -11.75 -16.26
CA PRO A 295 -19.57 -11.51 -16.07
C PRO A 295 -18.88 -11.14 -17.38
N LYS A 296 -17.89 -10.24 -17.29
CA LYS A 296 -17.00 -9.97 -18.41
C LYS A 296 -16.13 -11.20 -18.72
N PRO A 297 -15.62 -11.33 -19.96
CA PRO A 297 -14.61 -12.34 -20.28
C PRO A 297 -13.39 -12.22 -19.36
N PHE A 298 -12.80 -13.36 -19.00
CA PHE A 298 -11.57 -13.41 -18.20
C PHE A 298 -10.29 -13.49 -19.05
N GLN A 299 -10.41 -13.38 -20.38
CA GLN A 299 -9.24 -13.16 -21.24
C GLN A 299 -8.58 -11.84 -20.84
N ASP A 300 -7.26 -11.86 -20.61
CA ASP A 300 -6.47 -10.70 -20.19
C ASP A 300 -6.83 -10.13 -18.80
N PHE A 301 -7.51 -10.93 -17.97
CA PHE A 301 -7.92 -10.54 -16.63
C PHE A 301 -6.73 -10.21 -15.72
N LYS A 302 -6.74 -9.02 -15.13
CA LYS A 302 -5.72 -8.57 -14.17
C LYS A 302 -6.05 -9.07 -12.78
N HIS A 303 -5.58 -10.28 -12.47
CA HIS A 303 -5.98 -10.98 -11.26
C HIS A 303 -5.39 -10.42 -9.96
N GLY A 304 -4.29 -9.66 -9.97
CA GLY A 304 -3.67 -9.13 -8.76
C GLY A 304 -2.14 -9.03 -8.89
N SER A 305 -1.43 -9.35 -7.80
CA SER A 305 0.03 -9.42 -7.76
C SER A 305 0.60 -10.49 -8.67
N ASP A 306 1.91 -10.41 -8.95
CA ASP A 306 2.68 -11.31 -9.82
C ASP A 306 2.69 -12.78 -9.32
N ASN A 307 1.53 -13.45 -9.37
CA ASN A 307 1.29 -14.87 -9.13
C ASN A 307 1.20 -15.36 -7.66
N LYS A 308 0.88 -14.52 -6.67
CA LYS A 308 0.72 -15.00 -5.27
C LYS A 308 -0.68 -14.79 -4.71
N GLU A 309 -1.18 -13.57 -4.83
CA GLU A 309 -2.53 -13.19 -4.46
C GLU A 309 -3.37 -12.88 -5.72
N GLY A 310 -4.67 -12.66 -5.54
CA GLY A 310 -5.60 -12.42 -6.62
C GLY A 310 -6.83 -13.33 -6.60
N LEU A 311 -7.40 -13.61 -7.76
CA LEU A 311 -8.64 -14.37 -7.86
C LEU A 311 -8.41 -15.88 -7.68
N PHE A 312 -8.77 -16.41 -6.52
CA PHE A 312 -8.90 -17.84 -6.28
C PHE A 312 -10.24 -18.33 -6.84
N VAL A 313 -10.24 -19.44 -7.60
CA VAL A 313 -11.45 -20.02 -8.19
C VAL A 313 -11.45 -21.53 -8.00
N LEU A 314 -12.59 -22.10 -7.61
CA LEU A 314 -12.75 -23.55 -7.45
C LEU A 314 -14.12 -23.99 -7.98
N PRO A 315 -14.24 -24.33 -9.28
CA PRO A 315 -15.52 -24.65 -9.90
C PRO A 315 -16.31 -25.77 -9.22
N GLY A 316 -15.62 -26.82 -8.77
CA GLY A 316 -16.24 -27.95 -8.06
C GLY A 316 -16.91 -27.57 -6.72
N HIS A 317 -16.66 -26.37 -6.20
CA HIS A 317 -17.30 -25.81 -5.01
C HIS A 317 -18.13 -24.57 -5.31
N GLU A 318 -18.32 -24.25 -6.60
CA GLU A 318 -19.04 -23.04 -7.03
C GLU A 318 -18.52 -21.78 -6.31
N LEU A 319 -17.19 -21.68 -6.11
CA LEU A 319 -16.57 -20.67 -5.26
C LEU A 319 -15.55 -19.85 -6.04
N ALA A 320 -15.60 -18.53 -5.86
CA ALA A 320 -14.49 -17.64 -6.17
C ALA A 320 -14.27 -16.63 -5.06
N MET A 321 -13.01 -16.24 -4.83
CA MET A 321 -12.66 -15.19 -3.88
C MET A 321 -11.51 -14.34 -4.41
N CYS A 322 -11.68 -13.02 -4.39
CA CYS A 322 -10.56 -12.10 -4.60
C CYS A 322 -9.76 -11.99 -3.31
N ILE A 323 -8.54 -12.54 -3.32
CA ILE A 323 -7.59 -12.48 -2.22
C ILE A 323 -6.71 -11.25 -2.44
N ILE A 324 -6.87 -10.25 -1.58
CA ILE A 324 -6.12 -8.99 -1.63
C ILE A 324 -5.11 -8.99 -0.47
N GLU A 325 -3.89 -8.53 -0.72
CA GLU A 325 -2.86 -8.41 0.30
C GLU A 325 -3.34 -7.53 1.45
N LYS A 326 -3.01 -7.96 2.67
CA LYS A 326 -3.32 -7.25 3.92
C LYS A 326 -4.81 -7.16 4.28
N ASN A 327 -5.65 -7.91 3.56
CA ASN A 327 -7.07 -8.13 3.87
C ASN A 327 -7.32 -9.52 4.48
N GLY A 328 -6.41 -9.98 5.35
CA GLY A 328 -6.49 -11.33 5.93
C GLY A 328 -6.18 -12.46 4.95
N CYS A 329 -5.43 -12.15 3.87
CA CYS A 329 -5.08 -13.12 2.82
C CYS A 329 -4.43 -14.40 3.36
N THR A 330 -3.54 -14.30 4.36
CA THR A 330 -2.91 -15.45 5.02
C THR A 330 -3.94 -16.42 5.63
N SER A 331 -4.95 -15.89 6.33
CA SER A 331 -6.00 -16.71 6.95
C SER A 331 -6.86 -17.40 5.88
N TRP A 332 -7.22 -16.68 4.82
CA TRP A 332 -8.02 -17.23 3.71
C TRP A 332 -7.25 -18.25 2.87
N LEU A 333 -5.98 -18.00 2.56
CA LEU A 333 -5.10 -18.98 1.90
C LEU A 333 -4.95 -20.25 2.72
N THR A 334 -4.91 -20.15 4.06
CA THR A 334 -4.90 -21.32 4.94
C THR A 334 -6.20 -22.13 4.83
N ILE A 335 -7.35 -21.46 4.84
CA ILE A 335 -8.66 -22.09 4.63
C ILE A 335 -8.76 -22.77 3.27
N PHE A 336 -8.30 -22.12 2.20
CA PHE A 336 -8.35 -22.70 0.87
C PHE A 336 -7.35 -23.85 0.70
N ASN A 337 -6.19 -23.79 1.38
CA ASN A 337 -5.27 -24.92 1.42
C ASN A 337 -5.89 -26.15 2.11
N LYS A 338 -6.67 -25.93 3.19
CA LYS A 338 -7.48 -27.00 3.81
C LYS A 338 -8.51 -27.58 2.86
N LEU A 339 -9.20 -26.71 2.11
CA LEU A 339 -10.25 -27.09 1.17
C LEU A 339 -9.70 -27.97 0.03
N THR A 340 -8.53 -27.63 -0.51
CA THR A 340 -8.00 -28.27 -1.72
C THR A 340 -7.07 -29.44 -1.46
N HIS A 341 -6.52 -29.56 -0.25
CA HIS A 341 -5.56 -30.62 0.09
C HIS A 341 -6.02 -31.44 1.29
N ASN A 342 -5.94 -30.86 2.50
CA ASN A 342 -6.21 -31.59 3.73
C ASN A 342 -6.65 -30.64 4.85
N ILE A 343 -7.78 -30.95 5.48
CA ILE A 343 -8.40 -30.16 6.55
C ILE A 343 -7.49 -29.90 7.77
N LYS A 344 -6.44 -30.71 7.95
CA LYS A 344 -5.46 -30.58 9.03
C LYS A 344 -4.37 -29.53 8.77
N ILE A 345 -4.24 -29.04 7.53
CA ILE A 345 -3.22 -28.05 7.19
C ILE A 345 -3.52 -26.74 7.92
N THR A 346 -2.50 -26.18 8.56
CA THR A 346 -2.59 -24.90 9.31
C THR A 346 -1.76 -23.78 8.71
N SER A 347 -1.10 -24.03 7.57
CA SER A 347 -0.25 -23.07 6.89
C SER A 347 -0.88 -22.57 5.58
N PRO A 348 -0.66 -21.30 5.23
CA PRO A 348 -1.03 -20.78 3.91
C PRO A 348 -0.15 -21.43 2.83
N TRP A 349 -0.70 -21.61 1.64
CA TRP A 349 0.10 -21.88 0.44
C TRP A 349 -0.05 -20.72 -0.53
N TYR A 350 0.99 -19.87 -0.64
CA TYR A 350 0.97 -18.70 -1.52
C TYR A 350 1.01 -19.04 -3.02
N GLY A 351 1.29 -20.30 -3.37
CA GLY A 351 1.17 -20.80 -4.76
C GLY A 351 -0.24 -21.30 -5.11
N LEU A 352 -1.20 -21.21 -4.19
CA LEU A 352 -2.53 -21.78 -4.37
C LEU A 352 -3.37 -21.03 -5.43
N VAL A 353 -3.27 -19.70 -5.48
CA VAL A 353 -3.99 -18.87 -6.46
C VAL A 353 -3.60 -19.22 -7.90
N PRO A 354 -2.32 -19.15 -8.31
CA PRO A 354 -1.95 -19.48 -9.69
C PRO A 354 -2.20 -20.95 -10.03
N TYR A 355 -2.22 -21.84 -9.04
CA TYR A 355 -2.52 -23.26 -9.28
C TYR A 355 -3.99 -23.53 -9.62
N HIS A 356 -4.92 -22.77 -9.03
CA HIS A 356 -6.36 -22.97 -9.23
C HIS A 356 -7.01 -21.96 -10.19
N TRP A 357 -6.27 -20.94 -10.61
CA TRP A 357 -6.79 -19.92 -11.51
C TRP A 357 -6.66 -20.35 -12.98
N SER A 358 -7.75 -20.21 -13.72
CA SER A 358 -7.78 -20.17 -15.18
C SER A 358 -8.92 -19.27 -15.65
N PRO A 359 -8.83 -18.65 -16.84
CA PRO A 359 -9.95 -17.88 -17.42
C PRO A 359 -11.24 -18.71 -17.54
N GLU A 360 -11.12 -19.98 -17.92
CA GLU A 360 -12.27 -20.88 -18.11
C GLU A 360 -12.95 -21.21 -16.79
N SER A 361 -12.18 -21.57 -15.75
CA SER A 361 -12.72 -21.83 -14.42
C SER A 361 -13.37 -20.58 -13.81
N ALA A 362 -12.75 -19.41 -13.98
CA ALA A 362 -13.33 -18.14 -13.55
C ALA A 362 -14.65 -17.87 -14.27
N GLN A 363 -14.69 -18.02 -15.59
CA GLN A 363 -15.89 -17.84 -16.39
C GLN A 363 -17.01 -18.80 -15.96
N GLU A 364 -16.69 -20.06 -15.67
CA GLU A 364 -17.64 -21.07 -15.18
C GLU A 364 -18.31 -20.63 -13.86
N VAL A 365 -17.51 -20.29 -12.85
CA VAL A 365 -18.01 -19.87 -11.53
C VAL A 365 -18.78 -18.55 -11.59
N PHE A 366 -18.34 -17.62 -12.42
CA PHE A 366 -19.01 -16.31 -12.54
C PHE A 366 -20.29 -16.36 -13.39
N ASN A 367 -20.40 -17.29 -14.35
CA ASN A 367 -21.65 -17.52 -15.09
C ASN A 367 -22.72 -18.21 -14.23
N ASN A 368 -22.32 -18.91 -13.17
CA ASN A 368 -23.25 -19.60 -12.30
C ASN A 368 -23.80 -18.65 -11.22
N SER A 369 -25.08 -18.26 -11.36
CA SER A 369 -25.77 -17.38 -10.40
C SER A 369 -25.83 -17.92 -8.96
N LYS A 370 -25.66 -19.24 -8.75
CA LYS A 370 -25.65 -19.87 -7.43
C LYS A 370 -24.28 -19.86 -6.75
N SER A 371 -23.22 -19.64 -7.51
CA SER A 371 -21.86 -19.62 -6.98
C SER A 371 -21.65 -18.52 -5.95
N THR A 372 -20.81 -18.81 -4.96
CA THR A 372 -20.40 -17.85 -3.94
C THR A 372 -19.15 -17.10 -4.43
N ARG A 373 -19.25 -15.77 -4.56
CA ARG A 373 -18.20 -14.90 -5.09
C ARG A 373 -17.91 -13.80 -4.09
N ILE A 374 -16.76 -13.93 -3.44
CA ILE A 374 -16.41 -13.16 -2.25
C ILE A 374 -15.31 -12.15 -2.55
N VAL A 375 -15.41 -10.96 -1.96
CA VAL A 375 -14.28 -10.04 -1.81
C VAL A 375 -14.23 -9.51 -0.38
N TRP A 376 -13.03 -9.46 0.18
CA TRP A 376 -12.75 -8.74 1.43
C TRP A 376 -11.98 -7.46 1.13
N VAL A 377 -12.47 -6.36 1.69
CA VAL A 377 -11.80 -5.06 1.69
C VAL A 377 -11.50 -4.63 3.11
N ARG A 378 -10.53 -3.75 3.29
CA ARG A 378 -10.12 -3.19 4.58
C ARG A 378 -10.07 -1.66 4.47
N ASP A 379 -10.15 -0.95 5.59
CA ASP A 379 -9.85 0.49 5.59
C ASP A 379 -8.48 0.74 4.92
N PRO A 380 -8.41 1.60 3.89
CA PRO A 380 -7.17 1.82 3.15
C PRO A 380 -5.97 2.27 4.00
N LEU A 381 -6.17 3.08 5.05
CA LEU A 381 -5.06 3.52 5.90
C LEU A 381 -4.55 2.39 6.80
N GLU A 382 -5.45 1.56 7.33
CA GLU A 382 -5.06 0.35 8.07
C GLU A 382 -4.31 -0.64 7.19
N ARG A 383 -4.82 -0.89 5.98
CA ARG A 383 -4.20 -1.79 5.01
C ARG A 383 -2.80 -1.28 4.64
N PHE A 384 -2.69 0.02 4.36
CA PHE A 384 -1.42 0.68 4.08
C PHE A 384 -0.42 0.47 5.22
N LEU A 385 -0.81 0.76 6.47
CA LEU A 385 0.09 0.61 7.61
C LEU A 385 0.48 -0.85 7.86
N SER A 386 -0.44 -1.79 7.68
CA SER A 386 -0.15 -3.22 7.75
C SER A 386 0.88 -3.67 6.70
N GLY A 387 0.77 -3.14 5.47
CA GLY A 387 1.76 -3.31 4.41
C GLY A 387 3.12 -2.71 4.77
N PHE A 388 3.13 -1.48 5.28
CA PHE A 388 4.35 -0.78 5.67
C PHE A 388 5.07 -1.50 6.80
N LEU A 389 4.36 -1.90 7.86
CA LEU A 389 4.96 -2.59 8.99
C LEU A 389 5.54 -3.94 8.60
N ASP A 390 4.85 -4.69 7.75
CA ASP A 390 5.33 -6.00 7.28
C ASP A 390 6.48 -5.88 6.29
N LYS A 391 6.42 -4.96 5.31
CA LYS A 391 7.37 -4.93 4.19
C LYS A 391 8.52 -3.94 4.36
N CYS A 392 8.32 -2.86 5.11
CA CYS A 392 9.25 -1.73 5.18
C CYS A 392 9.83 -1.49 6.58
N ALA A 393 9.03 -1.62 7.64
CA ALA A 393 9.47 -1.30 9.00
C ALA A 393 10.35 -2.40 9.60
N VAL A 394 10.03 -3.67 9.32
CA VAL A 394 10.80 -4.83 9.76
C VAL A 394 11.89 -5.12 8.74
N PHE A 395 13.14 -5.19 9.21
CA PHE A 395 14.26 -5.61 8.37
C PHE A 395 14.17 -7.13 8.16
N HIS A 396 13.76 -7.55 6.97
CA HIS A 396 13.92 -8.93 6.55
C HIS A 396 15.34 -9.15 6.05
N ASP A 397 15.89 -10.35 6.22
CA ASP A 397 17.20 -10.73 5.68
C ASP A 397 17.32 -10.35 4.19
N PHE A 398 18.56 -10.09 3.75
CA PHE A 398 18.98 -9.38 2.53
C PHE A 398 18.28 -9.71 1.18
N ASN A 399 17.49 -10.78 1.11
CA ASN A 399 16.74 -11.19 -0.09
C ASN A 399 15.34 -10.56 -0.22
N TYR A 400 14.82 -9.90 0.82
CA TYR A 400 13.45 -9.36 0.84
C TYR A 400 13.34 -7.84 0.58
N HIS A 401 14.47 -7.15 0.33
CA HIS A 401 14.48 -5.69 0.17
C HIS A 401 13.72 -5.17 -1.06
N HIS A 402 13.41 -6.02 -2.05
CA HIS A 402 12.71 -5.60 -3.26
C HIS A 402 11.21 -5.34 -3.04
N ILE A 403 10.63 -5.77 -1.91
CA ILE A 403 9.17 -5.66 -1.68
C ILE A 403 8.78 -4.28 -1.12
N CYS A 404 9.70 -3.59 -0.42
CA CYS A 404 9.45 -2.20 -0.02
C CYS A 404 9.78 -1.25 -1.18
N SER A 405 8.80 -0.95 -2.04
CA SER A 405 8.97 -0.12 -3.25
C SER A 405 9.46 1.30 -2.99
N PHE A 406 9.32 1.80 -1.76
CA PHE A 406 9.73 3.15 -1.37
C PHE A 406 11.26 3.32 -1.23
N HIS A 407 12.05 2.25 -1.48
CA HIS A 407 13.45 2.16 -1.03
C HIS A 407 14.47 1.76 -2.11
N TRP A 408 14.16 1.86 -3.40
CA TRP A 408 15.00 1.30 -4.47
C TRP A 408 16.44 1.84 -4.51
N ASP A 409 16.70 3.09 -4.09
CA ASP A 409 18.02 3.73 -4.13
C ASP A 409 18.83 3.64 -2.81
N ARG A 410 18.23 3.13 -1.72
CA ARG A 410 18.76 3.27 -0.35
C ARG A 410 19.04 1.96 0.38
N MET A 411 19.14 0.82 -0.32
CA MET A 411 19.22 -0.60 0.14
C MET A 411 20.14 -1.01 1.33
N GLN A 412 20.53 -0.14 2.25
CA GLN A 412 21.51 -0.44 3.31
C GLN A 412 21.14 0.06 4.72
N LYS A 413 19.97 0.67 4.96
CA LYS A 413 19.64 1.18 6.31
C LYS A 413 18.39 0.52 6.89
N PRO A 414 18.53 -0.26 7.98
CA PRO A 414 17.40 -0.69 8.80
C PRO A 414 16.59 0.50 9.30
N GLY A 415 15.29 0.28 9.51
CA GLY A 415 14.39 1.27 10.08
C GLY A 415 14.02 2.40 9.12
N PHE A 416 13.31 2.05 8.05
CA PHE A 416 12.70 3.01 7.14
C PHE A 416 11.51 3.69 7.85
N PRO A 417 11.59 5.00 8.17
CA PRO A 417 10.50 5.70 8.86
C PRO A 417 9.38 6.03 7.88
N LEU A 418 8.16 6.17 8.39
CA LEU A 418 6.98 6.47 7.58
C LEU A 418 7.07 7.85 6.90
N ALA A 419 7.78 8.80 7.50
CA ALA A 419 8.07 10.11 6.90
C ALA A 419 8.77 10.02 5.53
N GLN A 420 9.61 9.01 5.30
CA GLN A 420 10.26 8.84 3.99
C GLN A 420 9.28 8.32 2.92
N VAL A 421 8.21 7.63 3.31
CA VAL A 421 7.11 7.30 2.39
C VAL A 421 6.39 8.57 1.96
N GLU A 422 6.13 9.50 2.88
CA GLU A 422 5.51 10.80 2.52
C GLU A 422 6.40 11.59 1.57
N GLU A 423 7.72 11.65 1.82
CA GLU A 423 8.68 12.27 0.90
C GLU A 423 8.61 11.62 -0.50
N TRP A 424 8.49 10.30 -0.57
CA TRP A 424 8.37 9.55 -1.82
C TRP A 424 7.12 9.95 -2.62
N PHE A 425 5.95 9.98 -1.98
CA PHE A 425 4.73 10.48 -2.63
C PHE A 425 4.84 11.95 -3.03
N THR A 426 5.44 12.78 -2.19
CA THR A 426 5.63 14.22 -2.45
C THR A 426 6.58 14.48 -3.61
N ALA A 427 7.54 13.58 -3.86
CA ALA A 427 8.42 13.62 -5.02
C ALA A 427 7.69 13.32 -6.36
N GLY A 428 6.39 13.00 -6.32
CA GLY A 428 5.55 12.80 -7.49
C GLY A 428 5.48 11.36 -7.98
N HIS A 429 5.94 10.41 -7.17
CA HIS A 429 5.75 8.99 -7.45
C HIS A 429 4.29 8.58 -7.28
N GLN A 430 3.86 7.59 -8.05
CA GLN A 430 2.45 7.19 -8.17
C GLN A 430 2.19 5.78 -7.61
N LEU A 431 0.92 5.50 -7.27
CA LEU A 431 0.49 4.20 -6.75
C LEU A 431 0.55 3.04 -7.78
N ASN A 432 0.85 3.30 -9.04
CA ASN A 432 1.14 2.26 -10.03
C ASN A 432 2.63 1.88 -10.09
N GLU A 433 3.50 2.59 -9.36
CA GLU A 433 4.93 2.30 -9.24
C GLU A 433 5.25 1.50 -7.95
N VAL A 434 4.24 1.21 -7.12
CA VAL A 434 4.39 0.49 -5.86
C VAL A 434 4.00 -0.98 -6.00
N ASP A 435 4.54 -1.78 -5.09
CA ASP A 435 4.20 -3.17 -4.86
C ASP A 435 2.69 -3.32 -4.52
N SER A 436 2.12 -4.47 -4.88
CA SER A 436 0.69 -4.77 -4.72
C SER A 436 0.16 -4.62 -3.29
N HIS A 437 1.03 -4.75 -2.29
CA HIS A 437 0.70 -4.49 -0.89
C HIS A 437 0.22 -3.05 -0.64
N PHE A 438 0.59 -2.11 -1.51
CA PHE A 438 0.25 -0.69 -1.42
C PHE A 438 -0.65 -0.22 -2.57
N THR A 439 -0.96 -1.03 -3.58
CA THR A 439 -1.89 -0.61 -4.64
C THR A 439 -3.32 -0.47 -4.11
N PRO A 440 -4.17 0.41 -4.68
CA PRO A 440 -5.59 0.49 -4.32
C PRO A 440 -6.29 -0.86 -4.43
N GLN A 441 -7.15 -1.18 -3.47
CA GLN A 441 -7.92 -2.43 -3.46
C GLN A 441 -8.87 -2.51 -4.64
N ALA A 442 -9.38 -1.38 -5.12
CA ALA A 442 -10.20 -1.27 -6.33
C ALA A 442 -9.50 -1.82 -7.58
N TRP A 443 -8.17 -1.88 -7.61
CA TRP A 443 -7.42 -2.35 -8.77
C TRP A 443 -7.17 -3.87 -8.75
N HIS A 444 -7.33 -4.51 -7.59
CA HIS A 444 -7.24 -5.96 -7.47
C HIS A 444 -8.44 -6.64 -8.11
N CYS A 445 -8.23 -7.75 -8.81
CA CYS A 445 -9.28 -8.52 -9.49
C CYS A 445 -10.23 -7.65 -10.34
N GLU A 446 -9.73 -6.53 -10.86
CA GLU A 446 -10.49 -5.50 -11.59
C GLU A 446 -11.76 -5.00 -10.86
N LEU A 447 -11.73 -4.92 -9.53
CA LEU A 447 -12.90 -4.62 -8.71
C LEU A 447 -13.58 -3.29 -9.07
N ARG A 448 -12.82 -2.26 -9.47
CA ARG A 448 -13.34 -1.00 -10.02
C ARG A 448 -14.38 -1.19 -11.13
N ASP A 449 -14.18 -2.21 -11.95
CA ASP A 449 -14.95 -2.49 -13.14
C ASP A 449 -15.86 -3.71 -12.99
N ARG A 450 -15.64 -4.54 -11.96
CA ARG A 450 -16.24 -5.88 -11.80
C ARG A 450 -16.82 -6.16 -10.42
N LEU A 451 -16.86 -5.18 -9.50
CA LEU A 451 -17.42 -5.38 -8.15
C LEU A 451 -18.84 -5.96 -8.18
N GLN A 452 -19.67 -5.54 -9.14
CA GLN A 452 -21.07 -6.01 -9.29
C GLN A 452 -21.19 -7.46 -9.77
N GLU A 453 -20.09 -8.12 -10.11
CA GLU A 453 -20.06 -9.53 -10.47
C GLU A 453 -19.88 -10.42 -9.22
N TYR A 454 -19.39 -9.87 -8.11
CA TYR A 454 -19.35 -10.53 -6.81
C TYR A 454 -20.73 -10.49 -6.15
N ASN A 455 -21.02 -11.44 -5.25
CA ASN A 455 -22.29 -11.46 -4.51
C ASN A 455 -22.13 -11.27 -2.99
N LEU A 456 -20.90 -11.38 -2.47
CA LEU A 456 -20.57 -11.08 -1.08
C LEU A 456 -19.37 -10.12 -1.01
N ILE A 457 -19.53 -9.02 -0.27
CA ILE A 457 -18.45 -8.11 0.09
C ILE A 457 -18.36 -7.99 1.61
N GLY A 458 -17.15 -8.12 2.16
CA GLY A 458 -16.89 -7.95 3.58
C GLY A 458 -15.94 -6.79 3.85
N LEU A 459 -16.25 -5.95 4.85
CA LEU A 459 -15.27 -5.05 5.45
C LEU A 459 -14.55 -5.77 6.58
N MET A 460 -13.25 -5.98 6.41
CA MET A 460 -12.36 -6.50 7.42
C MET A 460 -12.15 -5.42 8.49
N SER A 461 -12.84 -5.56 9.61
CA SER A 461 -12.57 -4.82 10.84
C SER A 461 -12.09 -5.82 11.91
N LYS A 462 -11.20 -5.41 12.80
CA LYS A 462 -10.73 -6.34 13.85
C LYS A 462 -11.85 -6.81 14.76
N ALA A 463 -12.79 -5.92 15.07
CA ALA A 463 -13.92 -6.24 15.91
C ALA A 463 -14.77 -7.37 15.32
N ASN A 464 -15.05 -7.35 14.01
CA ASN A 464 -16.04 -8.26 13.42
C ASN A 464 -15.46 -9.35 12.50
N PHE A 465 -14.19 -9.26 12.08
CA PHE A 465 -13.65 -10.10 11.01
C PHE A 465 -13.83 -11.59 11.27
N ALA A 466 -13.56 -12.07 12.49
CA ALA A 466 -13.68 -13.49 12.80
C ALA A 466 -15.12 -14.01 12.66
N ARG A 467 -16.09 -13.28 13.25
CA ARG A 467 -17.51 -13.59 13.13
C ARG A 467 -17.98 -13.54 11.68
N ASP A 468 -17.59 -12.49 10.98
CA ASP A 468 -18.04 -12.20 9.63
C ASP A 468 -17.43 -13.19 8.62
N ALA A 469 -16.18 -13.62 8.82
CA ALA A 469 -15.53 -14.69 8.05
C ALA A 469 -16.19 -16.06 8.30
N ALA A 470 -16.53 -16.38 9.55
CA ALA A 470 -17.30 -17.60 9.86
C ALA A 470 -18.67 -17.59 9.17
N CYS A 471 -19.33 -16.44 9.12
CA CYS A 471 -20.58 -16.27 8.38
C CYS A 471 -20.39 -16.46 6.88
N MET A 472 -19.36 -15.87 6.28
CA MET A 472 -19.06 -16.11 4.86
C MET A 472 -18.81 -17.58 4.54
N LEU A 473 -18.07 -18.30 5.40
CA LEU A 473 -17.89 -19.75 5.24
C LEU A 473 -19.22 -20.49 5.27
N LYS A 474 -20.12 -20.14 6.19
CA LYS A 474 -21.47 -20.70 6.24
C LYS A 474 -22.25 -20.41 4.95
N SER A 475 -22.20 -19.19 4.43
CA SER A 475 -22.85 -18.84 3.16
C SER A 475 -22.29 -19.60 1.96
N ALA A 476 -21.01 -19.96 2.00
CA ALA A 476 -20.37 -20.79 0.98
C ALA A 476 -20.58 -22.30 1.19
N ASN A 477 -21.33 -22.73 2.23
CA ASN A 477 -21.43 -24.13 2.65
C ASN A 477 -20.06 -24.77 3.00
N LEU A 478 -19.17 -23.98 3.58
CA LEU A 478 -17.78 -24.33 3.96
C LEU A 478 -17.54 -24.17 5.47
N GLU A 479 -18.59 -24.14 6.28
CA GLU A 479 -18.51 -24.00 7.74
C GLU A 479 -17.64 -25.06 8.42
N TYR A 480 -17.55 -26.25 7.83
CA TYR A 480 -16.69 -27.34 8.31
C TYR A 480 -15.18 -27.00 8.26
N LEU A 481 -14.77 -26.02 7.46
CA LEU A 481 -13.38 -25.54 7.41
C LEU A 481 -13.03 -24.59 8.56
N ASN A 482 -14.03 -24.07 9.28
CA ASN A 482 -13.83 -23.16 10.41
C ASN A 482 -13.38 -23.91 11.68
N ILE A 483 -12.35 -24.75 11.56
CA ILE A 483 -11.77 -25.52 12.66
C ILE A 483 -10.24 -25.35 12.65
N GLN A 484 -9.62 -25.21 13.82
CA GLN A 484 -8.19 -24.90 13.93
C GLN A 484 -7.25 -26.11 13.66
N GLY A 485 -7.74 -27.23 13.11
CA GLY A 485 -6.95 -28.44 12.83
C GLY A 485 -6.46 -29.22 14.08
N GLY A 486 -6.58 -28.63 15.28
CA GLY A 486 -6.26 -29.26 16.57
C GLY A 486 -7.40 -30.09 17.17
N ARG A 487 -7.09 -30.88 18.22
CA ARG A 487 -8.01 -31.85 18.86
C ARG A 487 -9.26 -31.24 19.51
N ASN A 488 -9.27 -29.92 19.74
CA ASN A 488 -10.27 -29.29 20.60
C ASN A 488 -11.43 -28.66 19.81
N GLY A 489 -11.47 -28.80 18.48
CA GLY A 489 -12.58 -28.29 17.65
C GLY A 489 -12.79 -26.78 17.71
N GLN A 490 -11.79 -26.02 18.14
CA GLN A 490 -11.89 -24.57 18.25
C GLN A 490 -12.06 -23.93 16.85
N PRO A 491 -12.85 -22.85 16.74
CA PRO A 491 -13.05 -22.17 15.47
C PRO A 491 -11.72 -21.63 14.95
N PHE A 492 -11.48 -21.75 13.65
CA PHE A 492 -10.30 -21.16 13.01
C PHE A 492 -10.36 -19.63 13.12
N PHE A 493 -11.53 -19.06 12.82
CA PHE A 493 -11.85 -17.67 13.07
C PHE A 493 -12.47 -17.52 14.46
N ALA A 494 -11.62 -17.51 15.48
CA ALA A 494 -12.07 -17.31 16.86
C ALA A 494 -12.46 -15.85 17.10
N VAL A 495 -13.65 -15.64 17.66
CA VAL A 495 -14.11 -14.31 18.09
C VAL A 495 -13.35 -13.91 19.35
N PRO A 496 -12.63 -12.77 19.34
CA PRO A 496 -11.96 -12.25 20.53
C PRO A 496 -12.99 -11.94 21.63
N GLN A 497 -12.69 -12.27 22.88
CA GLN A 497 -13.60 -11.94 24.00
C GLN A 497 -13.77 -10.42 24.21
N ASN A 498 -12.80 -9.61 23.75
CA ASN A 498 -12.76 -8.15 23.95
C ASN A 498 -12.64 -7.40 22.61
N GLU A 499 -13.63 -7.55 21.72
CA GLU A 499 -13.64 -6.90 20.39
C GLU A 499 -13.45 -5.36 20.49
N GLY A 500 -14.13 -4.70 21.44
CA GLY A 500 -14.11 -3.25 21.59
C GLY A 500 -12.74 -2.68 21.98
N ASP A 501 -12.02 -3.38 22.86
CA ASP A 501 -10.69 -2.94 23.31
C ASP A 501 -9.66 -2.99 22.17
N MET A 502 -9.77 -3.98 21.28
CA MET A 502 -8.82 -4.12 20.18
C MET A 502 -8.99 -3.05 19.11
N GLU A 503 -10.23 -2.66 18.80
CA GLU A 503 -10.50 -1.58 17.86
C GLU A 503 -9.96 -0.24 18.37
N SER A 504 -10.14 0.04 19.66
CA SER A 504 -9.57 1.21 20.31
C SER A 504 -8.04 1.20 20.25
N LYS A 505 -7.39 0.07 20.57
CA LYS A 505 -5.92 -0.05 20.53
C LYS A 505 -5.36 0.14 19.12
N ASN A 506 -6.02 -0.41 18.10
CA ASN A 506 -5.66 -0.17 16.71
C ASN A 506 -5.74 1.30 16.34
N THR A 507 -6.84 1.94 16.70
CA THR A 507 -7.06 3.36 16.43
C THR A 507 -5.95 4.21 17.06
N GLU A 508 -5.53 3.91 18.29
CA GLU A 508 -4.42 4.60 18.94
C GLU A 508 -3.07 4.38 18.22
N ILE A 509 -2.82 3.17 17.71
CA ILE A 509 -1.62 2.89 16.89
C ILE A 509 -1.64 3.70 15.59
N LEU A 510 -2.79 3.74 14.90
CA LEU A 510 -2.94 4.51 13.67
C LEU A 510 -2.66 6.00 13.93
N LYS A 511 -3.24 6.58 14.99
CA LYS A 511 -2.97 7.97 15.38
C LYS A 511 -1.49 8.23 15.61
N LYS A 512 -0.76 7.30 16.25
CA LYS A 512 0.67 7.45 16.52
C LYS A 512 1.52 7.38 15.25
N PHE A 513 1.19 6.52 14.28
CA PHE A 513 1.97 6.43 13.05
C PHE A 513 1.74 7.60 12.10
N PHE A 514 0.49 8.04 11.93
CA PHE A 514 0.16 9.04 10.93
C PHE A 514 0.21 10.46 11.49
N THR A 515 0.74 11.40 10.72
CA THR A 515 0.37 12.81 10.85
C THR A 515 -1.01 13.04 10.23
N LYS A 516 -1.71 14.07 10.66
CA LYS A 516 -3.01 14.44 10.07
C LYS A 516 -2.87 14.72 8.59
N GLU A 517 -1.84 15.46 8.19
CA GLU A 517 -1.56 15.85 6.82
C GLU A 517 -1.34 14.62 5.93
N PHE A 518 -0.48 13.70 6.36
CA PHE A 518 -0.16 12.51 5.59
C PHE A 518 -1.35 11.54 5.50
N ALA A 519 -2.10 11.34 6.58
CA ALA A 519 -3.32 10.53 6.53
C ALA A 519 -4.35 11.10 5.55
N ASN A 520 -4.55 12.42 5.53
CA ASN A 520 -5.45 13.05 4.56
C ASN A 520 -4.94 12.88 3.13
N HIS A 521 -3.63 13.02 2.90
CA HIS A 521 -3.02 12.80 1.60
C HIS A 521 -3.22 11.35 1.12
N LEU A 522 -3.00 10.35 1.98
CA LEU A 522 -3.27 8.96 1.64
C LEU A 522 -4.75 8.69 1.38
N ILE A 523 -5.68 9.32 2.11
CA ILE A 523 -7.12 9.18 1.80
C ILE A 523 -7.43 9.71 0.40
N ASP A 524 -6.81 10.81 -0.01
CA ASP A 524 -7.00 11.34 -1.36
C ASP A 524 -6.41 10.41 -2.43
N LEU A 525 -5.27 9.77 -2.14
CA LEU A 525 -4.65 8.76 -3.00
C LEU A 525 -5.51 7.47 -3.11
N TYR A 526 -6.11 7.03 -2.01
CA TYR A 526 -7.02 5.86 -1.96
C TYR A 526 -8.50 6.24 -2.09
N LYS A 527 -8.81 7.42 -2.63
CA LYS A 527 -10.19 7.90 -2.74
C LYS A 527 -11.09 6.92 -3.49
N GLU A 528 -10.56 6.27 -4.52
CA GLU A 528 -11.28 5.25 -5.30
C GLU A 528 -11.76 4.09 -4.40
N ASP A 529 -10.94 3.61 -3.46
CA ASP A 529 -11.33 2.55 -2.52
C ASP A 529 -12.47 3.02 -1.60
N TYR A 530 -12.32 4.22 -1.02
CA TYR A 530 -13.34 4.79 -0.13
C TYR A 530 -14.69 4.97 -0.86
N ASP A 531 -14.67 5.49 -2.08
CA ASP A 531 -15.86 5.72 -2.89
C ASP A 531 -16.50 4.40 -3.36
N LEU A 532 -15.72 3.53 -4.00
CA LEU A 532 -16.19 2.30 -4.63
C LEU A 532 -16.82 1.35 -3.61
N PHE A 533 -16.14 1.17 -2.48
CA PHE A 533 -16.58 0.26 -1.43
C PHE A 533 -17.48 0.93 -0.39
N ARG A 534 -17.75 2.24 -0.52
CA ARG A 534 -18.50 3.03 0.46
C ARG A 534 -17.91 2.89 1.87
N ILE A 535 -16.59 2.95 2.00
CA ILE A 535 -15.94 2.88 3.32
C ILE A 535 -16.06 4.26 3.98
N LYS A 536 -16.40 4.27 5.27
CA LYS A 536 -16.50 5.52 6.03
C LYS A 536 -15.11 6.10 6.23
N ARG A 537 -14.94 7.40 5.96
CA ARG A 537 -13.70 8.10 6.29
C ARG A 537 -13.43 8.01 7.81
N PRO A 538 -12.24 7.58 8.24
CA PRO A 538 -11.93 7.45 9.66
C PRO A 538 -11.92 8.82 10.36
N THR A 539 -12.63 8.93 11.48
CA THR A 539 -12.70 10.18 12.26
C THR A 539 -11.43 10.44 13.06
N TRP A 540 -10.68 9.39 13.42
CA TRP A 540 -9.43 9.48 14.18
C TRP A 540 -8.33 10.26 13.46
N VAL A 541 -8.44 10.45 12.15
CA VAL A 541 -7.46 11.22 11.34
C VAL A 541 -7.30 12.66 11.86
N ASN A 542 -8.35 13.25 12.43
CA ASN A 542 -8.27 14.57 13.04
C ASN A 542 -7.47 14.60 14.35
N GLU A 543 -7.29 13.43 14.97
CA GLU A 543 -6.58 13.21 16.23
C GLU A 543 -5.22 12.53 16.01
N ALA A 544 -4.80 12.37 14.75
CA ALA A 544 -3.54 11.74 14.41
C ALA A 544 -2.36 12.59 14.92
N THR A 545 -1.46 11.96 15.68
CA THR A 545 -0.39 12.63 16.42
C THR A 545 0.96 12.56 15.72
N GLY A 546 1.20 11.51 14.90
CA GLY A 546 2.45 11.30 14.20
C GLY A 546 3.66 11.04 15.10
N GLU A 547 3.44 10.65 16.37
CA GLU A 547 4.49 10.35 17.35
C GLU A 547 5.55 9.38 16.81
N TRP A 548 5.13 8.39 16.03
CA TRP A 548 5.98 7.36 15.44
C TRP A 548 6.33 7.61 13.97
N PHE A 549 5.85 8.71 13.40
CA PHE A 549 5.99 9.02 11.97
C PHE A 549 7.45 9.12 11.51
N ASN A 550 8.30 9.74 12.34
CA ASN A 550 9.72 9.94 12.07
C ASN A 550 10.63 8.87 12.70
N LEU A 551 10.06 7.96 13.47
CA LEU A 551 10.85 6.97 14.20
C LEU A 551 11.37 5.90 13.25
N ARG A 552 12.65 5.61 13.38
CA ARG A 552 13.28 4.45 12.75
C ARG A 552 13.15 3.27 13.71
N THR A 553 12.85 2.09 13.19
CA THR A 553 13.04 0.87 13.98
C THR A 553 14.54 0.74 14.25
N SER A 554 14.91 0.68 15.54
CA SER A 554 16.32 0.68 15.92
C SER A 554 17.02 -0.54 15.31
N ALA A 555 18.12 -0.33 14.59
CA ALA A 555 18.95 -1.39 14.03
C ALA A 555 19.59 -2.30 15.09
N ASP A 556 19.48 -1.94 16.36
CA ASP A 556 20.22 -2.51 17.49
C ASP A 556 19.89 -3.98 17.79
N GLY A 557 19.00 -4.62 17.02
CA GLY A 557 18.94 -6.08 16.80
C GLY A 557 18.63 -6.97 18.02
N ALA A 558 18.76 -6.45 19.24
CA ALA A 558 18.66 -7.22 20.48
C ALA A 558 17.24 -7.74 20.75
N THR A 559 16.22 -7.14 20.12
CA THR A 559 14.84 -7.62 20.14
C THR A 559 14.42 -8.40 18.89
N MET A 560 15.20 -8.40 17.81
CA MET A 560 14.81 -9.05 16.53
C MET A 560 15.26 -10.50 16.37
N SER A 561 16.26 -10.97 17.15
CA SER A 561 16.70 -12.37 17.11
C SER A 561 15.59 -13.38 17.43
N MET A 562 14.54 -12.99 18.16
CA MET A 562 13.41 -13.89 18.45
C MET A 562 12.34 -13.93 17.34
N ALA A 563 12.27 -12.91 16.48
CA ALA A 563 11.28 -12.85 15.41
C ALA A 563 11.74 -13.59 14.13
N SER A 564 13.06 -13.64 13.84
CA SER A 564 13.56 -14.39 12.69
C SER A 564 13.49 -15.92 12.88
N ASP A 565 13.60 -16.41 14.13
CA ASP A 565 13.48 -17.84 14.43
C ASP A 565 12.05 -18.37 14.24
N LEU A 566 11.03 -17.50 14.33
CA LEU A 566 9.63 -17.83 14.05
C LEU A 566 9.30 -17.88 12.55
N PHE A 567 10.12 -17.29 11.69
CA PHE A 567 9.91 -17.21 10.24
C PHE A 567 10.96 -17.95 9.41
N ARG A 568 11.85 -18.73 10.03
CA ARG A 568 12.79 -19.59 9.31
C ARG A 568 12.00 -20.71 8.62
N TRP A 569 11.53 -20.40 7.43
CA TRP A 569 11.02 -21.33 6.43
C TRP A 569 12.08 -22.42 6.26
N ASN A 570 11.80 -23.64 6.73
CA ASN A 570 12.73 -24.76 6.64
C ASN A 570 12.53 -25.44 5.27
N PRO A 571 13.45 -25.28 4.30
CA PRO A 571 13.27 -25.84 2.97
C PRO A 571 13.46 -27.37 2.91
N GLU A 572 13.80 -28.03 4.02
CA GLU A 572 14.00 -29.48 4.09
C GLU A 572 12.72 -30.32 4.31
N MET A 573 11.52 -29.72 4.39
CA MET A 573 10.25 -30.47 4.52
C MET A 573 9.64 -30.92 3.18
N HIS A 574 10.47 -31.33 2.22
CA HIS A 574 10.05 -32.15 1.09
C HIS A 574 10.74 -33.51 1.16
N GLY A 575 9.99 -34.51 1.64
CA GLY A 575 10.34 -35.92 1.51
C GLY A 575 10.53 -36.67 2.83
N ASP A 576 9.43 -37.06 3.48
CA ASP A 576 9.18 -38.47 3.82
C ASP A 576 7.85 -38.60 4.57
N GLU A 577 6.92 -39.37 4.00
CA GLU A 577 5.59 -39.67 4.57
C GLU A 577 5.62 -40.67 5.74
N ASN A 578 6.78 -41.03 6.30
CA ASN A 578 6.88 -42.06 7.34
C ASN A 578 7.88 -41.73 8.46
N ALA A 579 7.61 -40.68 9.24
CA ALA A 579 8.30 -40.50 10.52
C ALA A 579 7.29 -40.30 11.67
N GLN A 580 7.06 -41.38 12.43
CA GLN A 580 6.42 -41.33 13.74
C GLN A 580 7.26 -40.47 14.69
N VAL A 581 6.79 -39.26 14.99
CA VAL A 581 7.40 -38.39 16.00
C VAL A 581 6.99 -38.86 17.39
N LYS A 582 7.98 -39.34 18.16
CA LYS A 582 7.89 -39.54 19.61
C LYS A 582 7.70 -38.19 20.29
N THR A 583 6.67 -38.14 21.13
CA THR A 583 6.25 -36.98 21.93
C THR A 583 7.29 -36.65 23.01
N SER A 584 7.75 -35.40 23.03
CA SER A 584 8.31 -34.74 24.21
C SER A 584 7.29 -33.68 24.66
N SER A 585 6.64 -33.95 25.79
CA SER A 585 5.68 -33.08 26.43
C SER A 585 6.38 -32.07 27.34
N LYS A 586 6.47 -30.81 26.92
CA LYS A 586 6.52 -29.66 27.85
C LYS A 586 5.61 -28.57 27.29
N GLY A 587 4.69 -28.12 28.14
CA GLY A 587 3.56 -27.27 27.78
C GLY A 587 3.97 -25.91 27.24
N SER A 588 3.89 -25.77 25.92
CA SER A 588 3.57 -24.49 25.30
C SER A 588 2.05 -24.39 25.27
N ASP A 589 1.49 -23.46 26.02
CA ASP A 589 0.11 -23.01 25.80
C ASP A 589 -0.06 -22.71 24.31
N SER A 590 -1.18 -23.20 23.76
CA SER A 590 -1.53 -23.09 22.36
C SER A 590 -1.62 -21.62 21.92
N GLN A 591 -0.50 -21.04 21.49
CA GLN A 591 -0.50 -19.85 20.64
C GLN A 591 -1.14 -20.25 19.32
N GLY A 592 -2.45 -20.00 19.24
CA GLY A 592 -3.27 -20.36 18.10
C GLY A 592 -2.78 -19.65 16.84
N TYR A 593 -2.63 -20.43 15.76
CA TYR A 593 -2.27 -20.03 14.40
C TYR A 593 -3.31 -19.12 13.69
N GLY A 594 -4.05 -18.32 14.45
CA GLY A 594 -5.10 -17.42 13.97
C GLY A 594 -4.85 -15.95 14.29
N GLU A 595 -3.61 -15.57 14.65
CA GLU A 595 -3.27 -14.16 14.84
C GLU A 595 -3.27 -13.49 13.46
N VAL A 596 -4.45 -13.02 13.05
CA VAL A 596 -4.61 -12.08 11.94
C VAL A 596 -3.60 -10.97 12.19
N ASP A 597 -2.66 -10.75 11.26
CA ASP A 597 -1.57 -9.78 11.45
C ASP A 597 -2.12 -8.42 11.90
N ASP A 598 -1.99 -8.26 13.20
CA ASP A 598 -2.66 -7.31 14.03
C ASP A 598 -1.74 -6.08 14.07
N LEU A 599 -2.25 -4.85 13.92
CA LEU A 599 -1.39 -3.65 13.92
C LEU A 599 -0.57 -3.51 15.21
N VAL A 600 -1.09 -3.96 16.35
CA VAL A 600 -0.39 -4.03 17.63
C VAL A 600 0.75 -5.03 17.55
N THR A 601 0.49 -6.24 17.08
CA THR A 601 1.49 -7.29 16.94
C THR A 601 2.57 -6.91 15.92
N LEU A 602 2.19 -6.34 14.78
CA LEU A 602 3.11 -5.85 13.75
C LEU A 602 3.96 -4.67 14.25
N ALA A 603 3.34 -3.70 14.93
CA ALA A 603 4.06 -2.59 15.53
C ALA A 603 5.05 -3.07 16.58
N ALA A 604 4.64 -4.01 17.45
CA ALA A 604 5.50 -4.63 18.46
C ALA A 604 6.68 -5.39 17.84
N ARG A 605 6.44 -6.18 16.78
CA ARG A 605 7.49 -6.86 16.00
C ARG A 605 8.48 -5.88 15.37
N ALA A 606 7.98 -4.73 14.92
CA ALA A 606 8.79 -3.63 14.42
C ALA A 606 9.47 -2.79 15.54
N GLY A 607 9.28 -3.15 16.81
CA GLY A 607 9.94 -2.49 17.95
C GLY A 607 9.18 -1.29 18.53
N PHE A 608 7.95 -1.00 18.06
CA PHE A 608 7.09 0.02 18.62
C PHE A 608 6.28 -0.56 19.79
N ARG A 609 6.32 0.09 20.96
CA ARG A 609 5.56 -0.35 22.14
C ARG A 609 4.55 0.72 22.52
N LEU A 610 3.31 0.31 22.74
CA LEU A 610 2.36 1.13 23.47
C LEU A 610 2.81 1.20 24.94
N PRO A 611 2.70 2.37 25.59
CA PRO A 611 3.06 2.55 27.00
C PRO A 611 2.26 1.64 27.94
#